data_AF-A0A844YDH7-F1
#
_entry.id   AF-A0A844YDH7-F1
#
_cell.length_a   1.000
_cell.length_b   1.000
_cell.length_c   1.000
_cell.angle_alpha   90.00
_cell.angle_beta   90.00
_cell.angle_gamma   90.00
#
_symmetry.space_group_name_H-M   'P 1'
#
loop_
_entity.id
_entity.type
_entity.pdbx_description
1 polymer ?
#
loop_
_entity_poly.entity_id
_entity_poly.type
_entity_poly.pdbx_seq_one_letter_code
_entity_poly.pdbx_strand_id
1 'polypeptide(L)'
;MRILTQFVLALTALFWAAAAQAEVRVTFHSFDGSVLFGRYPHTFISMEGTLEDGTPVKENYGFSAKSAGPAVLAGPVKHIVMTEKDKYVRSTNRHFTVAVDDAKYHDIRREVFRWRDAPGKYYDLDTRNCIHFVGAIAEMVGVKVDYPEKMLRRPKAWLNHVTAMNPQLGAAQID
;
A
#
# COMPACT_ATOMS: atom_id res chain seq x y z
N MET A 1 6.11 -17.25 -47.69
CA MET A 1 5.15 -17.32 -46.57
C MET A 1 5.80 -17.61 -45.24
N ARG A 2 6.54 -18.72 -45.06
CA ARG A 2 7.13 -19.14 -43.76
C ARG A 2 7.97 -18.06 -43.03
N ILE A 3 8.80 -17.31 -43.74
CA ILE A 3 9.61 -16.21 -43.17
C ILE A 3 8.72 -15.05 -42.68
N LEU A 4 7.67 -14.72 -43.45
CA LEU A 4 6.72 -13.67 -43.08
C LEU A 4 5.92 -14.07 -41.83
N THR A 5 5.48 -15.33 -41.73
CA THR A 5 4.80 -15.85 -40.54
C THR A 5 5.71 -15.84 -39.31
N GLN A 6 6.98 -16.20 -39.46
CA GLN A 6 7.97 -16.16 -38.37
C GLN A 6 8.25 -14.73 -37.91
N PHE A 7 8.34 -13.77 -38.84
CA PHE A 7 8.51 -12.36 -38.51
C PHE A 7 7.30 -11.78 -37.77
N VAL A 8 6.08 -12.09 -38.23
CA VAL A 8 4.85 -11.65 -37.56
C VAL A 8 4.76 -12.26 -36.16
N LEU A 9 5.05 -13.56 -35.98
CA LEU A 9 5.07 -14.17 -34.66
C LEU A 9 6.12 -13.54 -33.73
N ALA A 10 7.32 -13.27 -34.23
CA ALA A 10 8.39 -12.63 -33.46
C ALA A 10 8.01 -11.21 -33.03
N LEU A 11 7.41 -10.42 -33.93
CA LEU A 11 6.90 -9.08 -33.60
C LEU A 11 5.79 -9.16 -32.54
N THR A 12 4.81 -10.06 -32.69
CA THR A 12 3.75 -10.21 -31.68
C THR A 12 4.29 -10.63 -30.31
N ALA A 13 5.32 -11.49 -30.27
CA ALA A 13 5.97 -11.90 -29.02
C ALA A 13 6.74 -10.73 -28.37
N LEU A 14 7.40 -9.88 -29.15
CA LEU A 14 8.11 -8.70 -28.67
C LEU A 14 7.15 -7.63 -28.13
N PHE A 15 6.02 -7.40 -28.80
CA PHE A 15 4.98 -6.49 -28.29
C PHE A 15 4.36 -6.99 -26.99
N TRP A 16 4.16 -8.31 -26.84
CA TRP A 16 3.63 -8.89 -25.62
C TRP A 16 4.62 -8.84 -24.44
N ALA A 17 5.92 -8.97 -24.73
CA ALA A 17 6.98 -8.87 -23.71
C ALA A 17 7.14 -7.43 -23.19
N ALA A 18 6.95 -6.41 -24.04
CA ALA A 18 7.02 -5.01 -23.64
C ALA A 18 5.85 -4.60 -22.71
N ALA A 19 4.64 -5.11 -22.97
CA ALA A 19 3.48 -4.86 -22.12
C ALA A 19 3.65 -5.44 -20.69
N ALA A 20 4.46 -6.49 -20.53
CA ALA A 20 4.74 -7.09 -19.23
C ALA A 20 5.76 -6.28 -18.38
N GLN A 21 6.34 -5.20 -18.90
CA GLN A 21 7.34 -4.38 -18.21
C GLN A 21 6.76 -3.10 -17.58
N ALA A 22 5.62 -2.60 -18.07
CA ALA A 22 5.00 -1.38 -17.57
C ALA A 22 3.80 -1.71 -16.66
N GLU A 23 4.09 -2.14 -15.44
CA GLU A 23 3.07 -2.40 -14.42
C GLU A 23 3.60 -1.91 -13.07
N VAL A 24 2.76 -1.20 -12.31
CA VAL A 24 3.05 -0.83 -10.92
C VAL A 24 2.35 -1.80 -9.98
N ARG A 25 3.09 -2.34 -9.02
CA ARG A 25 2.58 -3.28 -8.02
C ARG A 25 2.44 -2.58 -6.68
N VAL A 26 1.21 -2.52 -6.17
CA VAL A 26 0.87 -1.98 -4.85
C VAL A 26 0.87 -3.12 -3.84
N THR A 27 1.82 -3.13 -2.90
CA THR A 27 1.90 -4.12 -1.83
C THR A 27 1.41 -3.53 -0.51
N PHE A 28 0.64 -4.33 0.24
CA PHE A 28 0.08 -3.96 1.53
C PHE A 28 0.89 -4.60 2.65
N HIS A 29 1.47 -3.76 3.51
CA HIS A 29 2.44 -4.17 4.51
C HIS A 29 1.93 -3.96 5.93
N SER A 30 2.40 -4.79 6.86
CA SER A 30 2.35 -4.48 8.28
C SER A 30 3.64 -4.85 9.00
N PHE A 31 3.80 -4.33 10.20
CA PHE A 31 4.74 -4.86 11.19
C PHE A 31 4.16 -4.71 12.59
N ASP A 32 4.47 -5.67 13.46
CA ASP A 32 3.96 -5.68 14.84
C ASP A 32 4.66 -4.66 15.73
N GLY A 33 5.88 -4.25 15.35
CA GLY A 33 6.64 -3.26 16.08
C GLY A 33 7.11 -3.77 17.45
N SER A 34 7.63 -2.86 18.27
CA SER A 34 7.92 -3.07 19.67
C SER A 34 7.82 -1.76 20.41
N VAL A 35 6.92 -1.71 21.40
CA VAL A 35 6.75 -0.54 22.28
C VAL A 35 8.04 -0.27 23.05
N LEU A 36 8.79 -1.31 23.42
CA LEU A 36 10.09 -1.21 24.10
C LEU A 36 11.16 -0.50 23.25
N PHE A 37 11.04 -0.56 21.92
CA PHE A 37 11.96 0.08 20.98
C PHE A 37 11.35 1.31 20.29
N GLY A 38 10.21 1.81 20.78
CA GLY A 38 9.56 3.01 20.25
C GLY A 38 9.00 2.87 18.83
N ARG A 39 8.83 1.63 18.34
CA ARG A 39 8.28 1.35 17.01
C ARG A 39 6.89 0.73 17.18
N TYR A 40 5.85 1.54 17.13
CA TYR A 40 4.47 1.05 17.32
C TYR A 40 4.00 0.22 16.11
N PRO A 41 3.08 -0.76 16.31
CA PRO A 41 2.50 -1.52 15.21
C PRO A 41 1.99 -0.58 14.10
N HIS A 42 2.26 -0.93 12.84
CA HIS A 42 1.90 -0.07 11.71
C HIS A 42 1.52 -0.85 10.46
N THR A 43 0.79 -0.19 9.57
CA THR A 43 0.54 -0.64 8.20
C THR A 43 0.81 0.50 7.22
N PHE A 44 1.28 0.14 6.04
CA PHE A 44 1.65 1.07 4.97
C PHE A 44 1.56 0.34 3.62
N ILE A 45 1.64 1.08 2.51
CA ILE A 45 1.75 0.51 1.16
C ILE A 45 3.13 0.73 0.57
N SER A 46 3.59 -0.16 -0.30
CA SER A 46 4.67 0.12 -1.26
C SER A 46 4.14 0.07 -2.69
N MET A 47 4.71 0.88 -3.58
CA MET A 47 4.47 0.85 -5.02
C MET A 47 5.81 0.64 -5.71
N GLU A 48 5.91 -0.42 -6.50
CA GLU A 48 7.14 -0.82 -7.19
C GLU A 48 6.82 -1.23 -8.63
N GLY A 49 7.60 -0.75 -9.60
CA GLY A 49 7.37 -1.07 -11.01
C GLY A 49 7.96 -0.02 -11.95
N THR A 50 7.39 0.07 -13.14
CA THR A 50 7.75 1.05 -14.17
C THR A 50 6.48 1.52 -14.85
N LEU A 51 6.34 2.83 -15.06
CA LEU A 51 5.22 3.42 -15.82
C LEU A 51 5.40 3.20 -17.32
N GLU A 52 4.35 3.42 -18.11
CA GLU A 52 4.39 3.26 -19.58
C GLU A 52 5.44 4.17 -20.25
N ASP A 53 5.73 5.34 -19.66
CA ASP A 53 6.76 6.27 -20.12
C ASP A 53 8.20 5.88 -19.74
N GLY A 54 8.36 4.75 -19.05
CA GLY A 54 9.66 4.23 -18.59
C GLY A 54 10.10 4.76 -17.22
N THR A 55 9.32 5.62 -16.56
CA THR A 55 9.63 6.14 -15.23
C THR A 55 9.64 5.02 -14.19
N PRO A 56 10.76 4.78 -13.47
CA PRO A 56 10.80 3.78 -12.42
C PRO A 56 10.01 4.25 -11.19
N VAL A 57 9.18 3.36 -10.65
CA VAL A 57 8.41 3.58 -9.42
C VAL A 57 9.03 2.76 -8.30
N LYS A 58 9.39 3.43 -7.21
CA LYS A 58 9.84 2.81 -5.96
C LYS A 58 9.51 3.74 -4.80
N GLU A 59 8.29 3.60 -4.30
CA GLU A 59 7.73 4.50 -3.32
C GLU A 59 7.03 3.69 -2.22
N ASN A 60 6.89 4.27 -1.03
CA ASN A 60 6.10 3.65 0.04
C ASN A 60 5.54 4.72 0.98
N TYR A 61 4.35 4.48 1.50
CA TYR A 61 3.59 5.49 2.25
C TYR A 61 2.81 4.86 3.42
N GLY A 62 3.00 5.43 4.61
CA GLY A 62 2.20 5.13 5.81
C GLY A 62 1.73 6.41 6.49
N PHE A 63 0.56 6.38 7.13
CA PHE A 63 -0.01 7.55 7.80
C PHE A 63 0.15 7.48 9.31
N SER A 64 0.74 8.51 9.92
CA SER A 64 1.10 8.50 11.35
C SER A 64 0.92 9.86 12.03
N ALA A 65 1.07 9.85 13.35
CA ALA A 65 1.26 11.08 14.12
C ALA A 65 2.61 11.70 13.77
N LYS A 66 2.67 13.03 13.63
CA LYS A 66 3.93 13.76 13.43
C LYS A 66 4.87 13.65 14.63
N SER A 67 4.33 13.41 15.83
CA SER A 67 5.08 13.17 17.05
C SER A 67 4.43 12.03 17.82
N ALA A 68 5.21 10.98 18.10
CA ALA A 68 4.77 9.81 18.87
C ALA A 68 4.96 10.10 20.37
N GLY A 69 3.97 10.73 20.99
CA GLY A 69 3.94 11.02 22.43
C GLY A 69 2.58 10.72 23.06
N PRO A 70 2.45 10.86 24.39
CA PRO A 70 1.22 10.53 25.11
C PRO A 70 -0.03 11.28 24.60
N ALA A 71 0.16 12.45 23.99
CA ALA A 71 -0.92 13.24 23.40
C ALA A 71 -1.72 12.49 22.33
N VAL A 72 -1.13 11.49 21.66
CA VAL A 72 -1.82 10.63 20.68
C VAL A 72 -2.97 9.84 21.31
N LEU A 73 -2.89 9.55 22.62
CA LEU A 73 -3.94 8.85 23.36
C LEU A 73 -5.08 9.77 23.80
N ALA A 74 -4.87 11.09 23.77
CA ALA A 74 -5.82 12.09 24.24
C ALA A 74 -6.72 12.66 23.13
N GLY A 75 -6.55 12.20 21.89
CA GLY A 75 -7.37 12.59 20.74
C GLY A 75 -6.54 13.02 19.52
N PRO A 76 -7.17 13.70 18.54
CA PRO A 76 -6.53 14.01 17.27
C PRO A 76 -5.28 14.89 17.39
N VAL A 77 -4.19 14.46 16.75
CA VAL A 77 -2.91 15.18 16.69
C VAL A 77 -2.49 15.53 15.26
N LYS A 78 -1.43 16.34 15.13
CA LYS A 78 -0.82 16.64 13.83
C LYS A 78 -0.37 15.33 13.19
N HIS A 79 -0.66 15.18 11.92
CA HIS A 79 -0.36 13.98 11.15
C HIS A 79 0.82 14.18 10.20
N ILE A 80 1.28 13.07 9.65
CA ILE A 80 2.28 13.01 8.58
C ILE A 80 2.03 11.76 7.74
N VAL A 81 2.34 11.83 6.45
CA VAL A 81 2.61 10.62 5.65
C VAL A 81 4.12 10.38 5.68
N MET A 82 4.53 9.24 6.22
CA MET A 82 5.92 8.81 6.35
C MET A 82 6.30 7.79 5.28
N THR A 83 7.60 7.68 5.04
CA THR A 83 8.21 6.64 4.22
C THR A 83 9.12 5.76 5.09
N GLU A 84 9.03 4.46 4.90
CA GLU A 84 9.89 3.44 5.48
C GLU A 84 11.19 3.31 4.67
N LYS A 85 12.28 2.99 5.37
CA LYS A 85 13.57 2.70 4.73
C LYS A 85 13.47 1.37 3.98
N ASP A 86 14.10 1.27 2.82
CA ASP A 86 14.12 0.06 1.98
C ASP A 86 14.39 -1.25 2.74
N LYS A 87 15.37 -1.23 3.66
CA LYS A 87 15.72 -2.40 4.47
C LYS A 87 14.54 -2.90 5.32
N TYR A 88 13.67 -2.00 5.77
CA TYR A 88 12.49 -2.34 6.57
C TYR A 88 11.32 -2.77 5.70
N VAL A 89 11.12 -2.16 4.52
CA VAL A 89 10.09 -2.61 3.57
C VAL A 89 10.28 -4.10 3.23
N ARG A 90 11.53 -4.53 3.03
CA ARG A 90 11.87 -5.94 2.75
C ARG A 90 11.67 -6.89 3.92
N SER A 91 11.63 -6.41 5.15
CA SER A 91 11.53 -7.23 6.37
C SER A 91 10.15 -7.13 7.04
N THR A 92 9.15 -6.61 6.34
CA THR A 92 7.78 -6.45 6.86
C THR A 92 6.88 -7.59 6.40
N ASN A 93 5.73 -7.74 7.06
CA ASN A 93 4.71 -8.70 6.66
C ASN A 93 4.04 -8.18 5.39
N ARG A 94 4.21 -8.88 4.27
CA ARG A 94 3.64 -8.56 2.95
C ARG A 94 2.35 -9.36 2.78
N HIS A 95 1.20 -8.74 3.00
CA HIS A 95 -0.09 -9.43 3.05
C HIS A 95 -0.57 -9.83 1.65
N PHE A 96 -0.69 -8.85 0.75
CA PHE A 96 -1.08 -9.07 -0.63
C PHE A 96 -0.54 -7.96 -1.53
N THR A 97 -0.58 -8.21 -2.83
CA THR A 97 -0.14 -7.27 -3.86
C THR A 97 -1.19 -7.17 -4.95
N VAL A 98 -1.49 -5.95 -5.40
CA VAL A 98 -2.40 -5.66 -6.51
C VAL A 98 -1.64 -4.93 -7.61
N ALA A 99 -1.79 -5.38 -8.84
CA ALA A 99 -1.29 -4.69 -10.03
C ALA A 99 -2.20 -3.51 -10.38
N VAL A 100 -1.61 -2.38 -10.74
CA VAL A 100 -2.35 -1.17 -11.14
C VAL A 100 -1.73 -0.55 -12.38
N ASP A 101 -2.57 0.08 -13.20
CA ASP A 101 -2.14 0.90 -14.33
C ASP A 101 -1.65 2.29 -13.88
N ASP A 102 -1.08 3.05 -14.81
CA ASP A 102 -0.53 4.38 -14.58
C ASP A 102 -1.58 5.36 -14.03
N ALA A 103 -2.81 5.30 -14.56
CA ALA A 103 -3.90 6.15 -14.11
C ALA A 103 -4.20 5.90 -12.62
N LYS A 104 -4.33 4.63 -12.23
CA LYS A 104 -4.57 4.22 -10.85
C LYS A 104 -3.38 4.53 -9.94
N TYR A 105 -2.15 4.37 -10.41
CA TYR A 105 -0.95 4.83 -9.70
C TYR A 105 -1.04 6.33 -9.38
N HIS A 106 -1.38 7.16 -10.38
CA HIS A 106 -1.53 8.60 -10.17
C HIS A 106 -2.71 8.95 -9.26
N ASP A 107 -3.80 8.18 -9.29
CA ASP A 107 -4.92 8.34 -8.35
C ASP A 107 -4.46 8.09 -6.92
N ILE A 108 -3.77 6.98 -6.66
CA ILE A 108 -3.22 6.63 -5.34
C ILE A 108 -2.28 7.73 -4.86
N ARG A 109 -1.40 8.24 -5.73
CA ARG A 109 -0.52 9.38 -5.43
C ARG A 109 -1.28 10.62 -4.99
N ARG A 110 -2.39 10.96 -5.66
CA ARG A 110 -3.22 12.10 -5.26
C ARG A 110 -3.88 11.87 -3.91
N GLU A 111 -4.33 10.64 -3.63
CA GLU A 111 -4.88 10.28 -2.32
C GLU A 111 -3.82 10.41 -1.22
N VAL A 112 -2.60 9.92 -1.47
CA VAL A 112 -1.45 10.09 -0.56
C VAL A 112 -1.24 11.57 -0.21
N PHE A 113 -1.24 12.46 -1.20
CA PHE A 113 -1.10 13.90 -0.97
C PHE A 113 -2.30 14.51 -0.24
N ARG A 114 -3.52 14.07 -0.56
CA ARG A 114 -4.73 14.52 0.17
C ARG A 114 -4.66 14.19 1.65
N TRP A 115 -4.14 13.01 2.01
CA TRP A 115 -3.93 12.64 3.42
C TRP A 115 -2.78 13.39 4.07
N ARG A 116 -1.68 13.63 3.34
CA ARG A 116 -0.50 14.35 3.84
C ARG A 116 -0.80 15.83 4.11
N ASP A 117 -1.51 16.47 3.20
CA ASP A 117 -1.67 17.92 3.13
C ASP A 117 -2.99 18.41 3.75
N ALA A 118 -3.77 17.51 4.36
CA ALA A 118 -5.00 17.87 5.04
C ALA A 118 -4.72 18.90 6.16
N PRO A 119 -5.45 20.02 6.24
CA PRO A 119 -5.14 21.06 7.21
C PRO A 119 -5.64 20.67 8.62
N GLY A 120 -4.76 20.68 9.62
CA GLY A 120 -5.15 20.55 11.03
C GLY A 120 -4.59 19.31 11.74
N LYS A 121 -5.33 18.81 12.73
CA LYS A 121 -4.98 17.65 13.55
C LYS A 121 -5.96 16.52 13.23
N TYR A 122 -5.47 15.50 12.55
CA TYR A 122 -6.31 14.43 11.99
C TYR A 122 -5.76 13.03 12.24
N TYR A 123 -4.56 12.88 12.81
CA TYR A 123 -4.14 11.55 13.23
C TYR A 123 -4.84 11.23 14.53
N ASP A 124 -5.64 10.18 14.53
CA ASP A 124 -6.39 9.70 15.68
C ASP A 124 -6.37 8.17 15.68
N LEU A 125 -6.11 7.57 16.84
CA LEU A 125 -5.89 6.13 16.95
C LEU A 125 -7.11 5.29 16.60
N ASP A 126 -8.31 5.85 16.65
CA ASP A 126 -9.55 5.08 16.51
C ASP A 126 -10.32 5.50 15.25
N THR A 127 -10.21 6.74 14.81
CA THR A 127 -11.05 7.26 13.72
C THR A 127 -10.28 7.60 12.44
N ARG A 128 -8.96 7.81 12.52
CA ARG A 128 -8.14 8.22 11.36
C ARG A 128 -6.66 7.95 11.57
N ASN A 129 -6.24 6.73 11.30
CA ASN A 129 -4.89 6.23 11.51
C ASN A 129 -4.35 5.50 10.25
N CYS A 130 -3.24 4.78 10.39
CA CYS A 130 -2.64 3.98 9.32
C CYS A 130 -3.58 2.94 8.69
N ILE A 131 -4.45 2.30 9.48
CA ILE A 131 -5.45 1.33 8.97
C ILE A 131 -6.44 2.03 8.04
N HIS A 132 -6.95 3.19 8.42
CA HIS A 132 -7.89 3.95 7.59
C HIS A 132 -7.24 4.48 6.30
N PHE A 133 -5.98 4.90 6.39
CA PHE A 133 -5.21 5.32 5.23
C PHE A 133 -4.99 4.19 4.23
N VAL A 134 -4.52 3.04 4.73
CA VAL A 134 -4.30 1.85 3.89
C VAL A 134 -5.63 1.30 3.37
N GLY A 135 -6.70 1.38 4.17
CA GLY A 135 -8.04 0.98 3.77
C GLY A 135 -8.60 1.83 2.63
N ALA A 136 -8.41 3.16 2.66
CA ALA A 136 -8.80 4.02 1.55
C ALA A 136 -8.08 3.64 0.24
N ILE A 137 -6.78 3.33 0.31
CA ILE A 137 -6.01 2.88 -0.86
C ILE A 137 -6.47 1.49 -1.33
N ALA A 138 -6.76 0.58 -0.40
CA ALA A 138 -7.30 -0.75 -0.71
C ALA A 138 -8.64 -0.65 -1.46
N GLU A 139 -9.56 0.21 -1.01
CA GLU A 139 -10.83 0.46 -1.70
C GLU A 139 -10.62 1.01 -3.11
N MET A 140 -9.65 1.92 -3.30
CA MET A 140 -9.32 2.47 -4.62
C MET A 140 -8.85 1.41 -5.64
N VAL A 141 -8.28 0.30 -5.16
CA VAL A 141 -7.83 -0.84 -5.98
C VAL A 141 -8.81 -2.02 -5.94
N GLY A 142 -10.05 -1.79 -5.50
CA GLY A 142 -11.12 -2.79 -5.56
C GLY A 142 -11.07 -3.85 -4.46
N VAL A 143 -10.30 -3.63 -3.40
CA VAL A 143 -10.28 -4.51 -2.22
C VAL A 143 -11.39 -4.09 -1.28
N LYS A 144 -12.22 -5.06 -0.88
CA LYS A 144 -13.28 -4.85 0.11
C LYS A 144 -12.67 -4.64 1.50
N VAL A 145 -13.11 -3.60 2.20
CA VAL A 145 -12.61 -3.23 3.52
C VAL A 145 -13.78 -2.99 4.47
N ASP A 146 -13.58 -3.32 5.75
CA ASP A 146 -14.34 -2.81 6.88
C ASP A 146 -13.37 -2.51 8.04
N TYR A 147 -13.90 -1.95 9.13
CA TYR A 147 -13.10 -1.46 10.25
C TYR A 147 -13.64 -1.98 11.59
N PRO A 148 -13.45 -3.27 11.94
CA PRO A 148 -13.89 -3.80 13.21
C PRO A 148 -13.19 -3.07 14.36
N GLU A 149 -13.95 -2.53 15.31
CA GLU A 149 -13.45 -1.67 16.40
C GLU A 149 -12.27 -2.32 17.16
N LYS A 150 -12.38 -3.63 17.43
CA LYS A 150 -11.34 -4.45 18.09
C LYS A 150 -10.02 -4.58 17.32
N MET A 151 -9.94 -4.07 16.09
CA MET A 151 -8.76 -4.18 15.21
C MET A 151 -8.15 -2.82 14.84
N LEU A 152 -8.75 -1.69 15.22
CA LEU A 152 -8.31 -0.35 14.83
C LEU A 152 -6.90 0.03 15.30
N ARG A 153 -6.34 -0.73 16.24
CA ARG A 153 -4.96 -0.59 16.75
C ARG A 153 -4.09 -1.83 16.49
N ARG A 154 -4.55 -2.74 15.60
CA ARG A 154 -3.92 -4.03 15.31
C ARG A 154 -3.72 -4.21 13.79
N PRO A 155 -2.78 -3.49 13.16
CA PRO A 155 -2.67 -3.43 11.71
C PRO A 155 -2.46 -4.79 11.02
N LYS A 156 -1.67 -5.69 11.61
CA LYS A 156 -1.50 -7.06 11.10
C LYS A 156 -2.82 -7.83 11.11
N ALA A 157 -3.51 -7.83 12.25
CA ALA A 157 -4.79 -8.53 12.39
C ALA A 157 -5.86 -7.97 11.45
N TRP A 158 -5.88 -6.65 11.26
CA TRP A 158 -6.78 -6.00 10.32
C TRP A 158 -6.46 -6.38 8.86
N LEU A 159 -5.20 -6.37 8.42
CA LEU A 159 -4.86 -6.81 7.06
C LEU A 159 -5.12 -8.31 6.83
N ASN A 160 -4.95 -9.16 7.84
CA ASN A 160 -5.39 -10.56 7.76
C ASN A 160 -6.91 -10.67 7.57
N HIS A 161 -7.69 -9.83 8.25
CA HIS A 161 -9.14 -9.77 8.11
C HIS A 161 -9.55 -9.30 6.70
N VAL A 162 -8.92 -8.24 6.20
CA VAL A 162 -9.09 -7.78 4.81
C VAL A 162 -8.74 -8.88 3.82
N THR A 163 -7.64 -9.60 4.03
CA THR A 163 -7.24 -10.73 3.17
C THR A 163 -8.32 -11.83 3.14
N ALA A 164 -8.86 -12.22 4.30
CA ALA A 164 -9.91 -13.23 4.37
C ALA A 164 -11.23 -12.81 3.71
N MET A 165 -11.55 -11.50 3.73
CA MET A 165 -12.74 -10.96 3.04
C MET A 165 -12.60 -10.92 1.52
N ASN A 166 -11.38 -11.07 0.99
CA ASN A 166 -11.07 -10.89 -0.42
C ASN A 166 -10.36 -12.14 -1.00
N PRO A 167 -11.06 -13.28 -1.13
CA PRO A 167 -10.45 -14.52 -1.62
C PRO A 167 -9.88 -14.40 -3.04
N GLN A 168 -10.36 -13.44 -3.84
CA GLN A 168 -9.85 -13.15 -5.18
C GLN A 168 -8.39 -12.69 -5.19
N LEU A 169 -7.84 -12.25 -4.04
CA LEU A 169 -6.44 -11.86 -3.92
C LEU A 169 -5.48 -13.08 -3.93
N GLY A 170 -5.98 -14.29 -3.70
CA GLY A 170 -5.15 -15.50 -3.65
C GLY A 170 -4.07 -15.47 -2.57
N ALA A 171 -4.22 -14.61 -1.56
CA ALA A 171 -3.26 -14.41 -0.48
C ALA A 171 -3.66 -15.18 0.79
N ALA A 172 -2.66 -15.67 1.52
CA ALA A 172 -2.84 -16.29 2.82
C ALA A 172 -2.71 -15.26 3.94
N GLN A 173 -3.38 -15.52 5.07
CA GLN A 173 -3.17 -14.75 6.29
C GLN A 173 -1.77 -15.03 6.86
N ILE A 174 -1.21 -14.05 7.57
CA ILE A 174 0.13 -14.11 8.16
C ILE A 174 0.04 -14.22 9.69
N ASP A 175 0.82 -15.11 10.29
CA ASP A 175 0.86 -15.33 11.74
C ASP A 175 1.51 -14.18 12.55
#